data_AF-A0A2G6H6G3-F1
#
_entry.id   AF-A0A2G6H6G3-F1
#
_cell.length_a   1.000
_cell.length_b   1.000
_cell.length_c   1.000
_cell.angle_alpha   90.00
_cell.angle_beta   90.00
_cell.angle_gamma   90.00
#
_symmetry.space_group_name_H-M   'P 1'
#
loop_
_entity.id
_entity.type
_entity.pdbx_description
1 polymer ?
#
loop_
_entity_poly.entity_id
_entity_poly.type
_entity_poly.pdbx_seq_one_letter_code
_entity_poly.pdbx_strand_id
1 'polypeptide(L)'
;MDRLKREGKMDKVIFLKKCEELEEKGAIDEVITLLEERCVADCREVDILYYYGRVLKKQHRFGDALNAYNRVLAIEPEHVKAKAGIYLINSILSIENNLYFENPYTDEGLYDM
;
A
#
# COMPACT_ATOMS: atom_id res chain seq x y z
N MET A 1 -30.19 -14.75 -7.03
CA MET A 1 -29.08 -14.21 -6.21
C MET A 1 -27.73 -14.13 -6.96
N ASP A 2 -27.58 -14.73 -8.15
CA ASP A 2 -26.32 -14.68 -8.93
C ASP A 2 -26.05 -13.38 -9.73
N ARG A 3 -27.09 -12.64 -10.14
CA ARG A 3 -26.89 -11.43 -10.98
C ARG A 3 -26.21 -10.27 -10.23
N LEU A 4 -26.61 -10.01 -8.98
CA LEU A 4 -26.00 -8.96 -8.15
C LEU A 4 -24.52 -9.21 -7.80
N LYS A 5 -24.11 -10.47 -7.58
CA LYS A 5 -22.69 -10.80 -7.37
C LYS A 5 -21.86 -10.68 -8.66
N ARG A 6 -22.47 -10.90 -9.83
CA ARG A 6 -21.81 -10.69 -11.13
C ARG A 6 -21.69 -9.21 -11.48
N GLU A 7 -22.71 -8.39 -11.20
CA GLU A 7 -22.66 -6.94 -11.38
C GLU A 7 -21.60 -6.30 -10.48
N GLY A 8 -21.56 -6.61 -9.18
CA GLY A 8 -20.51 -6.10 -8.28
C GLY A 8 -19.10 -6.58 -8.66
N LYS A 9 -18.95 -7.82 -9.17
CA LYS A 9 -17.68 -8.31 -9.71
C LYS A 9 -17.28 -7.63 -11.03
N MET A 10 -18.24 -7.24 -11.86
CA MET A 10 -17.97 -6.55 -13.12
C MET A 10 -17.54 -5.11 -12.84
N ASP A 11 -18.20 -4.44 -11.89
CA ASP A 11 -17.87 -3.09 -11.43
C ASP A 11 -16.42 -2.99 -10.94
N LYS A 12 -15.99 -3.92 -10.08
CA LYS A 12 -14.62 -3.91 -9.57
C LYS A 12 -13.58 -4.23 -10.64
N VAL A 13 -13.89 -5.12 -11.59
CA VAL A 13 -12.98 -5.49 -12.67
C VAL A 13 -12.80 -4.31 -13.62
N ILE A 14 -13.88 -3.60 -13.96
CA ILE A 14 -13.83 -2.37 -14.77
C ILE A 14 -13.02 -1.30 -14.02
N PHE A 15 -13.26 -1.13 -12.72
CA PHE A 15 -12.55 -0.17 -11.90
C PHE A 15 -11.04 -0.45 -11.83
N LEU A 16 -10.64 -1.70 -11.53
CA LEU A 16 -9.24 -2.10 -11.47
C LEU A 16 -8.54 -1.93 -12.83
N LYS A 17 -9.23 -2.28 -13.93
CA LYS A 17 -8.69 -2.09 -15.27
C LYS A 17 -8.45 -0.60 -15.57
N LYS A 18 -9.36 0.29 -15.16
CA LYS A 18 -9.16 1.74 -15.28
C LYS A 18 -7.95 2.22 -14.48
N CYS A 19 -7.76 1.71 -13.26
CA CYS A 19 -6.59 2.02 -12.44
C CYS A 19 -5.30 1.55 -13.13
N GLU A 20 -5.29 0.34 -13.69
CA GLU A 20 -4.15 -0.20 -14.43
C GLU A 20 -3.81 0.65 -15.68
N GLU A 21 -4.82 1.06 -16.44
CA GLU A 21 -4.64 1.93 -17.62
C GLU A 21 -4.07 3.31 -17.24
N LEU A 22 -4.43 3.86 -16.08
CA LEU A 22 -3.87 5.12 -15.57
C LEU A 22 -2.45 4.91 -15.00
N GLU A 23 -2.20 3.77 -14.36
CA GLU A 23 -0.87 3.36 -13.88
C GLU A 23 0.12 3.23 -15.05
N GLU A 24 -0.29 2.61 -16.15
CA GLU A 24 0.51 2.50 -17.39
C GLU A 24 0.84 3.86 -18.02
N LYS A 25 -0.07 4.84 -17.89
CA LYS A 25 0.16 6.23 -18.34
C LYS A 25 1.07 7.02 -17.40
N GLY A 26 1.47 6.46 -16.26
CA GLY A 26 2.26 7.14 -15.24
C GLY A 26 1.44 8.13 -14.38
N ALA A 27 0.12 8.17 -14.52
CA ALA A 27 -0.78 9.04 -13.76
C ALA A 27 -1.06 8.46 -12.36
N ILE A 28 -0.01 8.19 -11.59
CA ILE A 28 -0.10 7.47 -10.31
C ILE A 28 -0.90 8.25 -9.25
N ASP A 29 -0.83 9.58 -9.27
CA ASP A 29 -1.58 10.43 -8.33
C ASP A 29 -3.10 10.37 -8.58
N GLU A 30 -3.51 10.29 -9.85
CA GLU A 30 -4.92 10.07 -10.21
C GLU A 30 -5.40 8.70 -9.77
N VAL A 31 -4.56 7.66 -9.92
CA VAL A 31 -4.86 6.30 -9.44
C VAL A 31 -5.08 6.30 -7.93
N ILE A 32 -4.21 6.96 -7.17
CA ILE A 32 -4.34 7.07 -5.72
C ILE A 32 -5.64 7.77 -5.35
N THR A 33 -5.94 8.91 -5.97
CA THR A 33 -7.16 9.68 -5.70
C THR A 33 -8.40 8.82 -5.95
N LEU A 34 -8.44 8.15 -7.09
CA LEU A 34 -9.54 7.26 -7.47
C LEU A 34 -9.69 6.09 -6.49
N LEU A 35 -8.57 5.53 -6.01
CA LEU A 35 -8.57 4.47 -5.02
C LEU A 35 -9.00 4.97 -3.65
N GLU A 36 -8.61 6.18 -3.23
CA GLU A 36 -9.02 6.79 -1.95
C GLU A 36 -10.53 7.08 -1.92
N GLU A 37 -11.09 7.59 -3.02
CA GLU A 37 -12.53 7.82 -3.17
C GLU A 37 -13.34 6.52 -3.06
N ARG A 38 -12.82 5.40 -3.56
CA ARG A 38 -13.49 4.10 -3.49
C ARG A 38 -13.19 3.32 -2.20
N CYS A 39 -11.98 3.45 -1.67
CA CYS A 39 -11.47 2.76 -0.48
C CYS A 39 -11.75 3.52 0.82
N VAL A 40 -12.95 4.08 0.95
CA VAL A 40 -13.47 4.64 2.20
C VAL A 40 -13.43 3.56 3.31
N ALA A 41 -13.64 3.98 4.56
CA ALA A 41 -13.52 3.15 5.77
C ALA A 41 -14.12 1.73 5.66
N ASP A 42 -15.23 1.56 4.93
CA ASP A 42 -15.94 0.29 4.78
C ASP A 42 -15.61 -0.53 3.52
N CYS A 43 -14.59 -0.15 2.74
CA CYS A 43 -14.18 -0.96 1.60
C CYS A 43 -13.76 -2.36 2.07
N ARG A 44 -14.48 -3.37 1.58
CA ARG A 44 -14.26 -4.81 1.84
C ARG A 44 -13.83 -5.57 0.58
N GLU A 45 -13.48 -4.84 -0.48
CA GLU A 45 -13.04 -5.43 -1.74
C GLU A 45 -11.54 -5.77 -1.66
N VAL A 46 -11.22 -7.03 -1.35
CA VAL A 46 -9.84 -7.51 -1.14
C VAL A 46 -8.92 -7.16 -2.31
N ASP A 47 -9.38 -7.39 -3.55
CA ASP A 47 -8.59 -7.10 -4.75
C ASP A 47 -8.23 -5.61 -4.86
N ILE A 48 -9.18 -4.72 -4.54
CA ILE A 48 -8.99 -3.26 -4.61
C ILE A 48 -8.07 -2.79 -3.48
N LEU A 49 -8.27 -3.28 -2.25
CA LEU A 49 -7.41 -2.95 -1.11
C LEU A 49 -5.96 -3.43 -1.35
N TYR A 50 -5.80 -4.63 -1.90
CA TYR A 50 -4.47 -5.14 -2.26
C TYR A 50 -3.82 -4.29 -3.35
N TYR A 51 -4.56 -3.94 -4.40
CA TYR A 51 -4.08 -3.06 -5.46
C TYR A 51 -3.67 -1.69 -4.91
N TYR A 52 -4.48 -1.10 -4.02
CA TYR A 52 -4.17 0.16 -3.37
C TYR A 52 -2.87 0.10 -2.55
N GLY A 53 -2.69 -0.93 -1.73
CA GLY A 53 -1.42 -1.15 -1.02
C GLY A 53 -0.23 -1.29 -1.99
N ARG A 54 -0.42 -1.96 -3.14
CA ARG A 54 0.62 -2.09 -4.18
C ARG A 54 1.03 -0.75 -4.76
N VAL A 55 0.07 0.12 -5.09
CA VAL A 55 0.33 1.45 -5.65
C VAL A 55 1.00 2.35 -4.61
N LEU A 56 0.51 2.36 -3.36
CA LEU A 56 1.10 3.13 -2.26
C LEU A 56 2.55 2.71 -1.98
N LYS A 57 2.83 1.40 -2.01
CA LYS A 57 4.20 0.89 -1.88
C LYS A 57 5.12 1.38 -2.99
N LYS A 58 4.64 1.44 -4.25
CA LYS A 58 5.43 1.99 -5.37
C LYS A 58 5.75 3.48 -5.19
N GLN A 59 4.87 4.23 -4.53
CA GLN A 59 5.07 5.63 -4.19
C GLN A 59 5.83 5.84 -2.87
N HIS A 60 6.44 4.79 -2.30
CA HIS A 60 7.16 4.83 -1.02
C HIS A 60 6.30 5.29 0.18
N ARG A 61 4.97 5.31 0.04
CA ARG A 61 4.01 5.58 1.12
C ARG A 61 3.83 4.32 1.97
N PHE A 62 4.90 3.91 2.64
CA PHE A 62 4.98 2.61 3.32
C PHE A 62 3.97 2.45 4.46
N GLY A 63 3.73 3.49 5.26
CA GLY A 63 2.73 3.44 6.33
C GLY A 63 1.31 3.17 5.80
N ASP A 64 0.91 3.89 4.76
CA ASP A 64 -0.40 3.71 4.12
C ASP A 64 -0.51 2.34 3.45
N ALA A 65 0.56 1.88 2.80
CA ALA A 65 0.60 0.56 2.17
C ALA A 65 0.45 -0.58 3.19
N LEU A 66 1.10 -0.47 4.36
CA LEU A 66 0.93 -1.41 5.46
C LEU A 66 -0.51 -1.43 5.96
N ASN A 67 -1.14 -0.25 6.13
CA ASN A 67 -2.55 -0.16 6.53
C ASN A 67 -3.47 -0.86 5.52
N ALA A 68 -3.27 -0.62 4.22
CA ALA A 68 -4.06 -1.27 3.16
C ALA A 68 -3.88 -2.81 3.16
N TYR A 69 -2.63 -3.31 3.29
CA TYR A 69 -2.37 -4.74 3.37
C TYR A 69 -2.92 -5.38 4.65
N ASN A 70 -2.87 -4.69 5.79
CA ASN A 70 -3.48 -5.18 7.02
C ASN A 70 -5.01 -5.29 6.91
N ARG A 71 -5.67 -4.35 6.22
CA ARG A 71 -7.11 -4.46 5.89
C ARG A 71 -7.40 -5.66 5.01
N VAL A 72 -6.54 -5.98 4.04
CA VAL A 72 -6.65 -7.22 3.26
C VAL A 72 -6.59 -8.45 4.17
N LEU A 73 -5.61 -8.52 5.07
CA LEU A 73 -5.44 -9.66 5.99
C LEU A 73 -6.54 -9.76 7.04
N ALA A 74 -7.20 -8.65 7.39
CA ALA A 74 -8.37 -8.67 8.26
C ALA A 74 -9.58 -9.36 7.60
N ILE A 75 -9.67 -9.36 6.27
CA ILE A 75 -10.74 -10.00 5.49
C ILE A 75 -10.33 -11.40 5.04
N GLU A 76 -9.10 -11.53 4.53
CA GLU A 76 -8.48 -12.77 4.06
C GLU A 76 -7.14 -13.00 4.76
N PRO A 77 -7.14 -13.62 5.95
CA PRO A 77 -5.91 -13.84 6.74
C PRO A 77 -4.83 -14.61 6.02
N GLU A 78 -5.18 -15.45 5.03
CA GLU A 78 -4.25 -16.26 4.25
C GLU A 78 -3.85 -15.64 2.90
N HIS A 79 -4.10 -14.34 2.69
CA HIS A 79 -3.74 -13.65 1.45
C HIS A 79 -2.21 -13.49 1.31
N VAL A 80 -1.58 -14.47 0.66
CA VAL A 80 -0.12 -14.61 0.49
C VAL A 80 0.54 -13.34 -0.04
N LYS A 81 -0.04 -12.71 -1.06
CA LYS A 81 0.55 -11.51 -1.68
C LYS A 81 0.56 -10.30 -0.74
N ALA A 82 -0.41 -10.20 0.17
CA ALA A 82 -0.45 -9.12 1.16
C ALA A 82 0.59 -9.35 2.26
N LYS A 83 0.72 -10.59 2.76
CA LYS A 83 1.79 -10.97 3.70
C LYS A 83 3.18 -10.67 3.11
N ALA A 84 3.40 -11.03 1.84
CA ALA A 84 4.65 -10.73 1.14
C ALA A 84 4.91 -9.22 0.97
N GLY A 85 3.86 -8.45 0.70
CA GLY A 85 3.94 -6.99 0.63
C GLY A 85 4.38 -6.35 1.95
N ILE A 86 3.78 -6.77 3.07
CA ILE A 86 4.16 -6.31 4.41
C ILE A 86 5.60 -6.69 4.74
N TYR A 87 5.99 -7.94 4.48
CA TYR A 87 7.36 -8.40 4.73
C TYR A 87 8.39 -7.55 4.00
N LEU A 88 8.17 -7.27 2.71
CA LEU A 88 9.07 -6.45 1.90
C LEU A 88 9.20 -5.03 2.47
N ILE A 89 8.08 -4.40 2.86
CA ILE A 89 8.09 -3.06 3.44
C ILE A 89 8.89 -3.06 4.74
N ASN A 90 8.64 -4.02 5.64
CA ASN A 90 9.36 -4.10 6.91
C ASN A 90 10.86 -4.33 6.71
N SER A 91 11.26 -5.14 5.71
CA SER A 91 12.67 -5.27 5.34
C SER A 91 13.28 -3.96 4.86
N ILE A 92 12.58 -3.18 4.03
CA ILE A 92 13.06 -1.86 3.56
C ILE A 92 13.23 -0.90 4.74
N LEU A 93 12.20 -0.75 5.58
CA LEU A 93 12.23 0.15 6.73
C LEU A 93 13.28 -0.26 7.78
N SER A 94 13.49 -1.57 7.96
CA SER A 94 14.55 -2.07 8.84
C SER A 94 15.94 -1.74 8.30
N ILE A 95 16.14 -1.74 6.98
CA ILE A 95 17.41 -1.33 6.37
C ILE A 95 17.62 0.18 6.54
N GLU A 96 16.59 0.99 6.29
CA GLU A 96 16.66 2.44 6.47
C GLU A 96 17.03 2.79 7.92
N ASN A 97 16.35 2.22 8.91
CA ASN A 97 16.68 2.47 10.32
C ASN A 97 18.12 2.07 10.67
N ASN A 98 18.66 1.01 10.07
CA ASN A 98 20.03 0.56 10.32
C ASN A 98 21.10 1.38 9.59
N LEU A 99 20.72 2.18 8.58
CA LEU A 99 21.62 3.11 7.89
C LEU A 99 21.74 4.47 8.61
N TYR A 100 20.86 4.75 9.59
CA TYR A 100 20.87 6.00 10.37
C TYR A 100 21.48 5.86 11.78
N PHE A 101 21.82 4.65 12.23
CA PHE A 101 22.73 4.40 13.36
C PHE A 101 24.05 3.92 12.74
N GLU A 102 25.18 4.63 12.71
CA GLU A 102 25.77 5.56 13.65
C GLU A 102 26.42 6.69 12.83
N ASN A 103 26.07 7.95 13.10
CA ASN A 103 27.00 9.03 12.80
C ASN A 103 27.85 9.25 14.06
N PRO A 104 29.07 8.70 14.16
CA PRO A 104 29.96 8.93 15.30
C PRO A 104 30.46 10.39 15.39
N TYR A 105 30.05 11.27 14.47
CA TYR A 105 30.40 12.69 14.45
C TYR A 105 29.35 13.62 15.07
N THR A 106 28.36 13.12 15.84
CA THR A 106 27.70 14.00 16.82
C THR A 106 28.62 14.22 18.02
N ASP A 107 29.70 14.95 17.74
CA ASP A 107 30.26 16.08 18.49
C ASP A 107 29.87 16.24 19.97
N GLU A 108 30.09 15.22 20.81
CA GLU A 108 30.14 15.39 22.27
C GLU A 108 31.51 15.95 22.75
N GLY A 109 32.36 16.45 21.84
CA GLY A 109 33.74 16.85 22.13
C GLY A 109 34.08 18.34 22.01
N LEU A 110 33.14 19.22 21.64
CA LEU A 110 33.44 20.65 21.37
C LEU A 110 32.76 21.66 22.30
N TYR A 111 32.16 21.24 23.41
CA TYR A 111 31.57 22.14 24.41
C TYR A 111 32.16 21.98 25.83
N ASP A 112 33.47 21.81 25.93
CA ASP A 112 34.19 22.08 27.19
C ASP A 112 34.87 23.46 27.10
N MET A 113 34.22 24.47 27.71
CA MET A 113 34.78 25.78 28.10
C MET A 113 34.32 26.11 29.52
#